data_AF-A0A7W1LDF0-F1
#
_entry.id   AF-A0A7W1LDF0-F1
#
_cell.length_a   1.000
_cell.length_b   1.000
_cell.length_c   1.000
_cell.angle_alpha   90.00
_cell.angle_beta   90.00
_cell.angle_gamma   90.00
#
_symmetry.space_group_name_H-M   'P 1'
#
loop_
_entity.id
_entity.type
_entity.pdbx_description
1 polymer ?
#
loop_
_entity_poly.entity_id
_entity_poly.type
_entity_poly.pdbx_seq_one_letter_code
_entity_poly.pdbx_strand_id
1 'polypeptide(L)'
;MCEDGGGGLIAYKSYDGERLAFYRAHFSSAETARNCFLFKLQNAARIVEREPLYNKTGEKIAGERIVALYNEPPESIVRQSAGIISLDEDRIFEIASTSLRHARIYDKKTRQY
;
A
#
# COMPACT_ATOMS: atom_id res chain seq x y z
N MET A 1 -9.38 13.07 4.61
CA MET A 1 -9.62 13.14 3.15
C MET A 1 -8.26 13.42 2.52
N CYS A 2 -7.76 12.57 1.60
CA CYS A 2 -6.43 12.74 1.01
C CYS A 2 -6.52 13.74 -0.17
N GLU A 3 -6.68 15.02 0.13
CA GLU A 3 -7.16 16.02 -0.85
C GLU A 3 -6.10 16.53 -1.85
N ASP A 4 -4.80 16.36 -1.55
CA ASP A 4 -3.69 16.86 -2.39
C ASP A 4 -2.87 15.74 -3.07
N GLY A 5 -3.34 14.51 -3.04
CA GLY A 5 -2.63 13.37 -3.62
C GLY A 5 -2.77 13.32 -5.14
N GLY A 6 -1.77 13.80 -5.89
CA GLY A 6 -1.68 13.58 -7.33
C GLY A 6 -1.15 12.17 -7.60
N GLY A 7 -1.96 11.29 -8.21
CA GLY A 7 -1.59 9.89 -8.38
C GLY A 7 -2.21 9.18 -9.58
N GLY A 8 -1.56 8.09 -10.00
CA GLY A 8 -2.02 7.22 -11.07
C GLY A 8 -2.39 5.83 -10.52
N LEU A 9 -3.52 5.30 -10.99
CA LEU A 9 -3.92 3.91 -10.74
C LEU A 9 -3.48 3.04 -11.92
N ILE A 10 -2.67 2.03 -11.63
CA ILE A 10 -2.32 0.97 -12.59
C ILE A 10 -2.96 -0.32 -12.08
N ALA A 11 -4.03 -0.75 -12.72
CA ALA A 11 -4.64 -2.04 -12.45
C ALA A 11 -3.92 -3.14 -13.24
N TYR A 12 -3.44 -4.16 -12.54
CA TYR A 12 -2.78 -5.34 -13.10
C TYR A 12 -3.61 -6.59 -12.81
N LYS A 13 -3.68 -7.50 -13.77
CA LYS A 13 -4.28 -8.82 -13.58
C LYS A 13 -3.15 -9.84 -13.63
N SER A 14 -2.99 -10.64 -12.57
CA SER A 14 -2.00 -11.72 -12.58
C SER A 14 -2.38 -12.82 -13.55
N TYR A 15 -1.42 -13.68 -13.88
CA TYR A 15 -1.58 -14.77 -14.84
C TYR A 15 -2.68 -15.78 -14.43
N ASP A 16 -2.90 -15.99 -13.13
CA ASP A 16 -3.95 -16.84 -12.59
C ASP A 16 -5.31 -16.12 -12.44
N GLY A 17 -5.39 -14.86 -12.87
CA GLY A 17 -6.62 -14.09 -12.90
C GLY A 17 -6.93 -13.30 -11.64
N GLU A 18 -6.06 -13.32 -10.63
CA GLU A 18 -6.19 -12.49 -9.43
C GLU A 18 -6.07 -11.01 -9.75
N ARG A 19 -6.91 -10.22 -9.09
CA ARG A 19 -6.92 -8.77 -9.25
C ARG A 19 -5.84 -8.14 -8.40
N LEU A 20 -5.08 -7.24 -9.00
CA LEU A 20 -4.08 -6.42 -8.33
C LEU A 20 -4.24 -4.97 -8.78
N ALA A 21 -4.28 -4.06 -7.84
CA ALA A 21 -4.24 -2.63 -8.11
C ALA A 21 -2.96 -2.07 -7.51
N PHE A 22 -2.24 -1.30 -8.31
CA PHE A 22 -1.11 -0.52 -7.85
C PHE A 22 -1.46 0.96 -7.96
N TYR A 23 -1.26 1.69 -6.87
CA TYR A 23 -1.50 3.11 -6.80
C TYR A 23 -0.25 3.81 -6.29
N ARG A 24 0.10 4.92 -6.92
CA ARG A 24 1.18 5.80 -6.47
C ARG A 24 0.61 7.21 -6.37
N ALA A 25 0.80 7.85 -5.23
CA ALA A 25 0.46 9.24 -5.00
C ALA A 25 1.69 10.03 -4.53
N HIS A 26 1.78 11.26 -5.02
CA HIS A 26 2.66 12.29 -4.51
C HIS A 26 1.81 13.33 -3.79
N PHE A 27 2.29 13.80 -2.64
CA PHE A 27 1.61 14.83 -1.85
C PHE A 27 2.42 16.12 -1.85
N SER A 28 1.77 17.22 -1.47
CA SER A 28 2.38 18.54 -1.34
C SER A 28 3.36 18.64 -0.16
N SER A 29 3.24 17.76 0.83
CA SER A 29 4.12 17.68 2.00
C SER A 29 4.21 16.27 2.58
N ALA A 30 5.30 15.99 3.29
CA ALA A 30 5.49 14.75 4.04
C ALA A 30 4.42 14.57 5.15
N GLU A 31 3.96 15.66 5.76
CA GLU A 31 2.90 15.63 6.77
C GLU A 31 1.56 15.19 6.17
N THR A 32 1.20 15.74 5.01
CA THR A 32 -0.03 15.34 4.30
C THR A 32 0.03 13.87 3.87
N ALA A 33 1.18 13.41 3.35
CA ALA A 33 1.40 12.01 3.03
C ALA A 33 1.27 11.12 4.28
N ARG A 34 1.87 11.54 5.41
CA ARG A 34 1.78 10.81 6.68
C ARG A 34 0.33 10.69 7.16
N ASN A 35 -0.43 11.77 7.12
CA ASN A 35 -1.83 11.78 7.52
C ASN A 35 -2.69 10.88 6.62
N CYS A 36 -2.47 10.92 5.31
CA CYS A 36 -3.17 10.02 4.37
C CYS A 36 -2.80 8.54 4.60
N PHE A 37 -1.51 8.26 4.87
CA PHE A 37 -1.04 6.93 5.21
C PHE A 37 -1.72 6.38 6.47
N LEU A 38 -1.76 7.17 7.55
CA LEU A 38 -2.44 6.78 8.79
C LEU A 38 -3.94 6.57 8.59
N PHE A 39 -4.60 7.44 7.81
CA PHE A 39 -6.02 7.31 7.48
C PHE A 39 -6.30 5.99 6.73
N LYS A 40 -5.47 5.60 5.77
CA LYS A 40 -5.61 4.32 5.05
C LYS A 40 -5.45 3.10 5.97
N LEU A 41 -4.61 3.20 7.00
CA LEU A 41 -4.40 2.13 7.97
C LEU A 41 -5.50 2.04 9.01
N GLN A 42 -6.19 3.13 9.30
CA GLN A 42 -7.28 3.15 10.28
C GLN A 42 -8.39 2.15 9.92
N ASN A 43 -8.60 1.91 8.62
CA ASN A 43 -9.58 0.95 8.11
C ASN A 43 -9.04 -0.49 7.97
N ALA A 44 -7.79 -0.74 8.35
CA ALA A 44 -7.23 -2.08 8.31
C ALA A 44 -7.89 -2.94 9.40
N ALA A 45 -8.43 -4.10 8.99
CA ALA A 45 -8.93 -5.09 9.93
C ALA A 45 -7.78 -5.71 10.74
N ARG A 46 -6.61 -5.86 10.12
CA ARG A 46 -5.40 -6.41 10.76
C ARG A 46 -4.14 -5.91 10.09
N ILE A 47 -3.15 -5.54 10.90
CA ILE A 47 -1.77 -5.35 10.44
C ILE A 47 -1.04 -6.70 10.54
N VAL A 48 -0.47 -7.15 9.42
CA VAL A 48 0.27 -8.42 9.32
C VAL A 48 1.76 -8.18 9.56
N GLU A 49 2.29 -7.08 9.04
CA GLU A 49 3.73 -6.79 9.04
C GLU A 49 3.96 -5.29 8.97
N ARG A 50 5.02 -4.83 9.62
CA ARG A 50 5.48 -3.44 9.60
C ARG A 50 7.01 -3.44 9.51
N GLU A 51 7.55 -2.81 8.48
CA GLU A 51 8.98 -2.77 8.19
C GLU A 51 9.42 -1.32 7.95
N PRO A 52 10.60 -0.91 8.45
CA PRO A 52 11.20 0.34 8.00
C PRO A 52 11.60 0.25 6.52
N LEU A 53 11.59 1.38 5.82
CA LEU A 53 12.12 1.45 4.47
C LEU A 53 13.63 1.68 4.49
N TYR A 54 14.30 1.14 3.48
CA TYR A 54 15.72 1.32 3.22
C TYR A 54 15.88 1.75 1.77
N ASN A 55 16.79 2.69 1.52
CA ASN A 55 17.15 3.06 0.15
C ASN A 55 18.06 2.00 -0.49
N LYS A 56 18.41 2.20 -1.76
CA LYS A 56 19.34 1.33 -2.51
C LYS A 56 20.73 1.16 -1.88
N THR A 57 21.19 2.09 -1.05
CA THR A 57 22.48 1.98 -0.33
C THR A 57 22.35 1.21 0.98
N GLY A 58 21.14 0.78 1.35
CA GLY A 58 20.85 0.05 2.59
C GLY A 58 20.68 0.96 3.80
N GLU A 59 20.61 2.27 3.60
CA GLU A 59 20.37 3.23 4.67
C GLU A 59 18.88 3.34 4.95
N LYS A 60 18.53 3.39 6.24
CA LYS A 60 17.15 3.54 6.67
C LYS A 60 16.65 4.94 6.28
N ILE A 61 15.54 4.99 5.53
CA ILE A 61 14.90 6.26 5.15
C ILE A 61 13.70 6.57 6.06
N ALA A 62 13.29 7.84 6.06
CA ALA A 62 12.12 8.30 6.79
C ALA A 62 10.84 7.78 6.12
N GLY A 63 10.49 6.55 6.45
CA GLY A 63 9.38 5.85 5.83
C GLY A 63 9.11 4.49 6.46
N GLU A 64 7.97 3.91 6.10
CA GLU A 64 7.61 2.58 6.54
C GLU A 64 6.75 1.88 5.50
N ARG A 65 6.91 0.56 5.44
CA ARG A 65 6.05 -0.34 4.68
C ARG A 65 5.22 -1.15 5.64
N ILE A 66 3.92 -1.20 5.37
CA ILE A 66 2.97 -1.98 6.14
C ILE A 66 2.22 -2.93 5.21
N VAL A 67 2.09 -4.17 5.67
CA VAL A 67 1.21 -5.17 5.09
C VAL A 67 -0.01 -5.28 5.98
N ALA A 68 -1.19 -5.06 5.43
CA ALA A 68 -2.46 -5.06 6.14
C ALA A 68 -3.51 -5.89 5.40
N LEU A 69 -4.51 -6.36 6.15
CA LEU A 69 -5.72 -6.98 5.63
C LEU A 69 -6.89 -6.04 5.88
N TYR A 70 -7.79 -5.96 4.90
CA TYR A 70 -8.97 -5.12 4.89
C TYR A 70 -10.20 -6.00 4.67
N ASN A 71 -11.30 -5.67 5.35
CA ASN A 71 -12.57 -6.32 5.08
C ASN A 71 -13.21 -5.64 3.86
N GLU A 72 -13.59 -6.42 2.86
CA GLU A 72 -14.32 -5.91 1.70
C GLU A 72 -15.81 -5.79 2.03
N PRO A 73 -16.47 -4.67 1.68
CA PRO A 73 -17.91 -4.58 1.75
C PRO A 73 -18.59 -5.41 0.64
N PRO A 74 -19.80 -5.95 0.87
CA PRO A 74 -20.58 -5.88 2.11
C PRO A 74 -20.07 -6.85 3.18
N GLU A 75 -20.13 -6.43 4.44
CA GLU A 75 -19.68 -7.18 5.62
C GLU A 75 -20.38 -8.54 5.81
N SER A 76 -21.47 -8.80 5.09
CA SER A 76 -22.23 -10.06 5.11
C SER A 76 -21.45 -11.24 4.51
N ILE A 77 -20.39 -10.99 3.75
CA ILE A 77 -19.45 -12.01 3.28
C ILE A 77 -18.07 -11.58 3.74
N VAL A 78 -17.43 -12.35 4.63
CA VAL A 78 -16.06 -12.07 5.08
C VAL A 78 -15.10 -12.32 3.93
N ARG A 79 -14.95 -11.33 3.04
CA ARG A 79 -13.90 -11.27 2.03
C ARG A 79 -12.83 -10.34 2.56
N GLN A 80 -11.59 -10.82 2.54
CA GLN A 80 -10.44 -10.03 2.93
C GLN A 80 -9.62 -9.70 1.70
N SER A 81 -9.25 -8.44 1.56
CA SER A 81 -8.21 -8.02 0.64
C SER A 81 -6.92 -7.72 1.41
N ALA A 82 -5.80 -7.91 0.74
CA ALA A 82 -4.50 -7.52 1.20
C ALA A 82 -4.12 -6.16 0.62
N GLY A 83 -3.63 -5.27 1.49
CA GLY A 83 -3.00 -4.01 1.11
C GLY A 83 -1.54 -4.00 1.57
N ILE A 84 -0.64 -3.58 0.70
CA ILE A 84 0.73 -3.20 1.05
C ILE A 84 0.85 -1.71 0.81
N ILE A 85 1.06 -0.95 1.87
CA ILE A 85 1.16 0.51 1.82
C ILE A 85 2.57 0.90 2.26
N SER A 86 3.28 1.64 1.43
CA SER A 86 4.60 2.19 1.73
C SER A 86 4.51 3.71 1.74
N LEU A 87 4.98 4.33 2.82
CA LEU A 87 5.20 5.77 2.93
C LEU A 87 6.68 6.05 2.78
N ASP A 88 7.03 6.89 1.82
CA ASP A 88 8.38 7.36 1.52
C ASP A 88 8.35 8.87 1.41
N GLU A 89 8.76 9.58 2.46
CA GLU A 89 8.69 11.05 2.58
C GLU A 89 7.29 11.60 2.26
N ASP A 90 7.10 12.18 1.08
CA ASP A 90 5.86 12.78 0.58
C ASP A 90 5.11 11.88 -0.42
N ARG A 91 5.47 10.60 -0.51
CA ARG A 91 4.90 9.63 -1.45
C ARG A 91 4.26 8.46 -0.74
N ILE A 92 3.14 8.03 -1.30
CA ILE A 92 2.50 6.76 -0.93
C ILE A 92 2.51 5.84 -2.13
N PHE A 93 2.94 4.62 -1.88
CA PHE A 93 2.79 3.49 -2.79
C PHE A 93 1.82 2.49 -2.15
N GLU A 94 0.84 2.04 -2.90
CA GLU A 94 -0.17 1.11 -2.43
C GLU A 94 -0.35 -0.02 -3.43
N ILE A 95 -0.35 -1.25 -2.93
CA ILE A 95 -0.69 -2.45 -3.68
C ILE A 95 -1.89 -3.08 -2.99
N ALA A 96 -3.02 -3.16 -3.68
CA ALA A 96 -4.21 -3.84 -3.20
C ALA A 96 -4.48 -5.11 -4.02
N SER A 97 -4.83 -6.21 -3.37
CA SER A 97 -5.18 -7.46 -4.06
C SER A 97 -6.10 -8.31 -3.19
N THR A 98 -6.93 -9.14 -3.81
CA THR A 98 -7.68 -10.22 -3.14
C THR A 98 -6.77 -11.32 -2.58
N SER A 99 -5.47 -11.32 -2.95
CA SER A 99 -4.51 -12.33 -2.54
C SER A 99 -3.24 -11.71 -1.96
N LEU A 100 -2.98 -11.98 -0.67
CA LEU A 100 -1.75 -11.55 0.01
C LEU A 100 -0.48 -12.07 -0.69
N ARG A 101 -0.53 -13.30 -1.21
CA ARG A 101 0.57 -13.90 -1.96
C ARG A 101 0.92 -13.06 -3.18
N HIS A 102 -0.09 -12.68 -3.97
CA HIS A 102 0.12 -11.88 -5.19
C HIS A 102 0.59 -10.47 -4.87
N ALA A 103 -0.01 -9.81 -3.87
CA ALA A 103 0.45 -8.51 -3.40
C ALA A 103 1.95 -8.55 -3.03
N ARG A 104 2.38 -9.56 -2.26
CA ARG A 104 3.80 -9.73 -1.87
C ARG A 104 4.73 -10.01 -3.05
N ILE A 105 4.30 -10.82 -4.01
CA ILE A 105 5.10 -11.11 -5.22
C ILE A 105 5.27 -9.83 -6.04
N TYR A 106 4.21 -9.06 -6.23
CA TYR A 106 4.27 -7.81 -6.97
C TYR A 106 5.14 -6.78 -6.24
N ASP A 107 4.91 -6.58 -4.94
CA ASP A 107 5.74 -5.73 -4.07
C ASP A 107 7.23 -6.03 -4.27
N LYS A 108 7.66 -7.29 -4.12
CA LYS A 108 9.05 -7.69 -4.34
C LYS A 108 9.60 -7.35 -5.73
N LYS A 109 8.76 -7.37 -6.77
CA LYS A 109 9.17 -7.02 -8.14
C LYS A 109 9.24 -5.51 -8.38
N THR A 110 8.40 -4.74 -7.69
CA THR A 110 8.24 -3.30 -7.92
C THR A 110 8.83 -2.42 -6.83
N ARG A 111 9.45 -2.99 -5.79
CA ARG A 111 10.23 -2.24 -4.80
C ARG A 111 11.27 -1.39 -5.53
N GLN A 112 11.08 -0.08 -5.49
CA GLN A 112 11.95 0.92 -6.14
C GLN A 112 12.54 1.92 -5.13
N TYR A 113 12.65 1.53 -3.86
CA TYR A 113 13.33 2.34 -2.83
C TYR A 113 14.83 2.03 -2.82
#